data_AF-A0A923VDI5-F1
#
_entry.id   AF-A0A923VDI5-F1
#
_cell.length_a   1.000
_cell.length_b   1.000
_cell.length_c   1.000
_cell.angle_alpha   90.00
_cell.angle_beta   90.00
_cell.angle_gamma   90.00
#
_symmetry.space_group_name_H-M   'P 1'
#
loop_
_entity.id
_entity.type
_entity.pdbx_description
1 polymer ?
#
loop_
_entity_poly.entity_id
_entity_poly.type
_entity_poly.pdbx_seq_one_letter_code
_entity_poly.pdbx_strand_id
1 'polypeptide(L)'
;MKKFGALFFIVIISFAFVTITDNLKEDPEFIAPSKQRTGDVKKGFTYLVTGDYLKSGIPYSLFMMGSPKDTNNYLGRTGNNKNLRHDFTAVKAPNGEEIVAPNCLQCHAQVFEGKLIVGLGNSLSDYTVNRENTALFAEKFLKNLTGENAKKYEAAKSFINSIKIIAPQLITSTKGVNLADGLAFLLVSHRDPSTLIWSDQNLMQMPNEIMPTDVPAWWLLKKKNAMFYNGFGRGDFGRFLMASNLLTVTDTTEAKEVDTHFNDVLAYINSIQPPKFPKAINTAMAVQGKTIFTANCSSCHGTYGDKETYPNLLIPESIIQTDSSLFTSNYSNPQMVDWFNNSWF
;
A
#
# COMPACT_ATOMS: atom_id res chain seq x y z
N MET A 1 -36.65 52.53 -22.31
CA MET A 1 -37.12 51.13 -22.17
C MET A 1 -36.10 50.09 -22.64
N LYS A 2 -35.60 50.11 -23.89
CA LYS A 2 -34.67 49.06 -24.40
C LYS A 2 -33.33 48.93 -23.63
N LYS A 3 -32.73 50.04 -23.17
CA LYS A 3 -31.47 50.01 -22.39
C LYS A 3 -31.63 49.44 -20.97
N PHE A 4 -32.77 49.69 -20.32
CA PHE A 4 -33.07 49.14 -18.99
C PHE A 4 -33.38 47.65 -19.04
N GLY A 5 -34.07 47.17 -20.10
CA GLY A 5 -34.30 45.74 -20.32
C GLY A 5 -33.00 44.97 -20.56
N ALA A 6 -32.07 45.52 -21.33
CA ALA A 6 -30.75 44.91 -21.54
C ALA A 6 -29.91 44.85 -20.26
N LEU A 7 -29.92 45.90 -19.44
CA LEU A 7 -29.20 45.92 -18.16
C LEU A 7 -29.78 44.88 -17.18
N PHE A 8 -31.11 44.78 -17.10
CA PHE A 8 -31.79 43.81 -16.24
C PHE A 8 -31.52 42.37 -16.67
N PHE A 9 -31.46 42.10 -17.98
CA PHE A 9 -31.13 40.78 -18.52
C PHE A 9 -29.66 40.39 -18.24
N ILE A 10 -28.71 41.33 -18.34
CA ILE A 10 -27.30 41.11 -17.97
C ILE A 10 -27.16 40.81 -16.47
N VAL A 11 -27.89 41.53 -15.61
CA VAL A 11 -27.88 41.28 -14.17
C VAL A 11 -28.45 39.90 -13.86
N ILE A 12 -29.57 39.50 -14.46
CA ILE A 12 -30.15 38.16 -14.27
C ILE A 12 -29.19 37.07 -14.75
N ILE A 13 -28.56 37.22 -15.90
CA ILE A 13 -27.57 36.25 -16.40
C ILE A 13 -26.36 36.19 -15.47
N SER A 14 -25.88 37.32 -14.97
CA SER A 14 -24.74 37.37 -14.05
C SER A 14 -25.07 36.69 -12.72
N PHE A 15 -26.27 36.94 -12.16
CA PHE A 15 -26.73 36.26 -10.95
C PHE A 15 -26.95 34.77 -11.18
N ALA A 16 -27.55 34.37 -12.30
CA ALA A 16 -27.70 32.96 -12.66
C ALA A 16 -26.35 32.28 -12.82
N PHE A 17 -25.38 32.94 -13.47
CA PHE A 17 -24.02 32.42 -13.65
C PHE A 17 -23.29 32.28 -12.32
N VAL A 18 -23.34 33.30 -11.44
CA VAL A 18 -22.76 33.24 -10.09
C VAL A 18 -23.40 32.12 -9.25
N THR A 19 -24.72 31.99 -9.29
CA THR A 19 -25.45 30.94 -8.55
C THR A 19 -25.13 29.54 -9.07
N ILE A 20 -24.98 29.39 -10.40
CA ILE A 20 -24.55 28.13 -11.01
C ILE A 20 -23.10 27.82 -10.62
N THR A 21 -22.19 28.81 -10.64
CA THR A 21 -20.79 28.59 -10.25
C THR A 21 -20.61 28.32 -8.77
N ASP A 22 -21.42 28.91 -7.89
CA ASP A 22 -21.39 28.62 -6.45
C ASP A 22 -22.00 27.24 -6.13
N ASN A 23 -23.04 26.81 -6.86
CA ASN A 23 -23.58 25.45 -6.75
C ASN A 23 -22.68 24.36 -7.38
N LEU A 24 -21.62 24.75 -8.09
CA LEU A 24 -20.61 23.85 -8.66
C LEU A 24 -19.33 23.79 -7.82
N LYS A 25 -19.25 24.53 -6.71
CA LYS A 25 -18.12 24.39 -5.78
C LYS A 25 -18.29 23.09 -5.01
N GLU A 26 -17.43 22.14 -5.31
CA GLU A 26 -17.28 20.92 -4.51
C GLU A 26 -16.57 21.30 -3.20
N ASP A 27 -17.15 20.86 -2.08
CA ASP A 27 -16.56 21.09 -0.77
C ASP A 27 -15.69 19.90 -0.33
N PRO A 28 -14.62 20.13 0.47
CA PRO A 28 -13.90 19.06 1.15
C PRO A 28 -14.83 18.13 1.94
N GLU A 29 -14.72 16.82 1.70
CA GLU A 29 -15.54 15.83 2.38
C GLU A 29 -14.84 15.27 3.62
N PHE A 30 -15.53 15.28 4.76
CA PHE A 30 -15.00 14.66 5.97
C PHE A 30 -15.09 13.12 5.93
N ILE A 31 -13.96 12.46 6.17
CA ILE A 31 -13.89 11.00 6.33
C ILE A 31 -14.11 10.67 7.81
N ALA A 32 -15.25 10.05 8.12
CA ALA A 32 -15.54 9.60 9.48
C ALA A 32 -14.59 8.48 9.95
N PRO A 33 -14.18 8.48 11.23
CA PRO A 33 -13.36 7.41 11.78
C PRO A 33 -14.13 6.09 11.83
N SER A 34 -13.41 4.99 11.60
CA SER A 34 -13.92 3.64 11.79
C SER A 34 -13.37 3.05 13.09
N LYS A 35 -14.16 2.23 13.78
CA LYS A 35 -13.70 1.52 14.99
C LYS A 35 -12.56 0.57 14.63
N GLN A 36 -11.43 0.70 15.32
CA GLN A 36 -10.27 -0.17 15.17
C GLN A 36 -10.19 -1.20 16.29
N ARG A 37 -9.65 -2.38 15.98
CA ARG A 37 -9.27 -3.39 16.96
C ARG A 37 -7.95 -3.00 17.64
N THR A 38 -7.72 -3.50 18.85
CA THR A 38 -6.49 -3.28 19.60
C THR A 38 -5.48 -4.41 19.34
N GLY A 39 -4.19 -4.13 19.57
CA GLY A 39 -3.11 -5.10 19.41
C GLY A 39 -1.87 -4.74 20.23
N ASP A 40 -0.90 -5.64 20.22
CA ASP A 40 0.38 -5.53 20.93
C ASP A 40 1.51 -5.08 19.97
N VAL A 41 2.13 -3.95 20.29
CA VAL A 41 3.19 -3.33 19.49
C VAL A 41 4.40 -4.26 19.27
N LYS A 42 4.80 -5.04 20.28
CA LYS A 42 5.99 -5.91 20.21
C LYS A 42 5.71 -7.15 19.36
N LYS A 43 4.53 -7.75 19.54
CA LYS A 43 4.07 -8.86 18.68
C LYS A 43 3.94 -8.40 17.23
N GLY A 44 3.45 -7.18 17.02
CA GLY A 44 3.28 -6.58 15.71
C GLY A 44 4.59 -6.42 14.96
N PHE A 45 5.61 -5.85 15.62
CA PHE A 45 6.94 -5.76 15.04
C PHE A 45 7.51 -7.14 14.70
N THR A 46 7.36 -8.10 15.61
CA THR A 46 7.86 -9.47 15.41
C THR A 46 7.20 -10.12 14.20
N TYR A 47 5.87 -10.05 14.09
CA TYR A 47 5.15 -10.65 12.98
C TYR A 47 5.44 -9.94 11.65
N LEU A 48 5.59 -8.60 11.65
CA LEU A 48 5.97 -7.85 10.46
C LEU A 48 7.33 -8.29 9.89
N VAL A 49 8.32 -8.56 10.74
CA VAL A 49 9.72 -8.80 10.30
C VAL A 49 10.09 -10.28 10.18
N THR A 50 9.27 -11.19 10.73
CA THR A 50 9.54 -12.64 10.78
C THR A 50 8.33 -13.54 10.53
N GLY A 51 7.12 -12.97 10.42
CA GLY A 51 5.87 -13.71 10.27
C GLY A 51 5.61 -14.26 8.87
N ASP A 52 4.69 -15.20 8.81
CA ASP A 52 4.32 -16.04 7.66
C ASP A 52 3.00 -15.62 7.02
N TYR A 53 2.77 -14.31 6.90
CA TYR A 53 1.59 -13.78 6.21
C TYR A 53 1.66 -13.94 4.68
N LEU A 54 2.75 -14.47 4.16
CA LEU A 54 2.83 -15.11 2.84
C LEU A 54 3.38 -16.52 3.02
N LYS A 55 2.54 -17.53 2.78
CA LYS A 55 2.87 -18.95 3.01
C LYS A 55 3.46 -19.66 1.78
N SER A 56 3.73 -18.93 0.71
CA SER A 56 4.42 -19.41 -0.48
C SER A 56 5.51 -18.43 -0.92
N GLY A 57 6.60 -18.95 -1.49
CA GLY A 57 7.71 -18.12 -1.93
C GLY A 57 8.83 -18.94 -2.56
N ILE A 58 9.98 -18.30 -2.81
CA ILE A 58 11.12 -18.97 -3.42
C ILE A 58 11.82 -19.85 -2.37
N PRO A 59 12.10 -21.13 -2.63
CA PRO A 59 12.80 -21.98 -1.66
C PRO A 59 14.12 -21.34 -1.22
N TYR A 60 14.42 -21.37 0.09
CA TYR A 60 15.53 -20.61 0.67
C TYR A 60 16.87 -20.90 -0.02
N SER A 61 17.16 -22.16 -0.31
CA SER A 61 18.38 -22.56 -1.02
C SER A 61 18.51 -21.92 -2.41
N LEU A 62 17.38 -21.78 -3.13
CA LEU A 62 17.35 -21.17 -4.46
C LEU A 62 17.45 -19.65 -4.36
N PHE A 63 16.76 -19.03 -3.40
CA PHE A 63 16.86 -17.59 -3.16
C PHE A 63 18.31 -17.17 -2.85
N MET A 64 18.98 -17.90 -1.97
CA MET A 64 20.37 -17.62 -1.58
C MET A 64 21.40 -17.91 -2.69
N MET A 65 21.03 -18.65 -3.74
CA MET A 65 21.89 -18.84 -4.92
C MET A 65 21.87 -17.59 -5.82
N GLY A 66 20.73 -16.92 -5.91
CA GLY A 66 20.53 -15.74 -6.76
C GLY A 66 20.74 -14.39 -6.06
N SER A 67 20.72 -14.36 -4.72
CA SER A 67 20.82 -13.13 -3.92
C SER A 67 22.00 -13.19 -2.94
N PRO A 68 22.82 -12.12 -2.83
CA PRO A 68 23.87 -12.06 -1.83
C PRO A 68 23.29 -12.03 -0.41
N LYS A 69 24.02 -12.60 0.54
CA LYS A 69 23.70 -12.50 1.97
C LYS A 69 23.72 -11.04 2.40
N ASP A 70 22.67 -10.59 3.08
CA ASP A 70 22.70 -9.30 3.76
C ASP A 70 23.55 -9.40 5.03
N THR A 71 24.53 -8.50 5.15
CA THR A 71 25.42 -8.40 6.30
C THR A 71 25.04 -7.26 7.24
N ASN A 72 24.15 -6.37 6.82
CA ASN A 72 23.73 -5.23 7.65
C ASN A 72 22.80 -5.67 8.79
N ASN A 73 21.91 -6.63 8.51
CA ASN A 73 20.88 -7.12 9.43
C ASN A 73 20.19 -5.97 10.19
N TYR A 74 19.71 -4.96 9.45
CA TYR A 74 19.15 -3.73 10.02
C TYR A 74 18.01 -3.97 11.04
N LEU A 75 17.32 -5.11 10.93
CA LEU A 75 16.20 -5.50 11.78
C LEU A 75 16.63 -6.35 12.99
N GLY A 76 17.92 -6.68 13.14
CA GLY A 76 18.43 -7.49 14.24
C GLY A 76 17.88 -8.92 14.27
N ARG A 77 17.58 -9.50 13.10
CA ARG A 77 16.95 -10.83 12.99
C ARG A 77 17.95 -11.95 13.28
N THR A 78 17.42 -13.11 13.66
CA THR A 78 18.18 -14.34 13.96
C THR A 78 17.88 -15.43 12.92
N GLY A 79 18.50 -16.61 13.07
CA GLY A 79 18.26 -17.76 12.19
C GLY A 79 18.60 -17.45 10.72
N ASN A 80 17.78 -17.93 9.79
CA ASN A 80 17.95 -17.69 8.36
C ASN A 80 17.56 -16.28 7.93
N ASN A 81 16.66 -15.63 8.68
CA ASN A 81 16.25 -14.24 8.49
C ASN A 81 17.39 -13.23 8.71
N LYS A 82 18.43 -13.59 9.50
CA LYS A 82 19.60 -12.72 9.72
C LYS A 82 20.41 -12.43 8.44
N ASN A 83 20.32 -13.32 7.45
CA ASN A 83 21.07 -13.25 6.20
C ASN A 83 20.25 -12.63 5.06
N LEU A 84 19.00 -12.26 5.33
CA LEU A 84 18.08 -11.68 4.34
C LEU A 84 17.98 -10.17 4.54
N ARG A 85 17.82 -9.46 3.44
CA ARG A 85 17.47 -8.04 3.45
C ARG A 85 16.11 -7.81 4.11
N HIS A 86 15.89 -6.60 4.61
CA HIS A 86 14.69 -6.21 5.35
C HIS A 86 13.38 -6.43 4.57
N ASP A 87 13.42 -6.43 3.25
CA ASP A 87 12.31 -6.57 2.31
C ASP A 87 11.86 -8.02 2.05
N PHE A 88 12.55 -9.00 2.65
CA PHE A 88 12.21 -10.43 2.55
C PHE A 88 12.19 -11.10 3.92
N THR A 89 11.37 -12.14 4.04
CA THR A 89 11.28 -12.99 5.23
C THR A 89 11.40 -14.46 4.86
N ALA A 90 12.23 -15.21 5.59
CA ALA A 90 12.27 -16.67 5.56
C ALA A 90 11.22 -17.24 6.51
N VAL A 91 10.35 -18.11 6.01
CA VAL A 91 9.30 -18.80 6.78
C VAL A 91 9.15 -20.24 6.31
N LYS A 92 8.33 -21.01 7.03
CA LYS A 92 7.97 -22.38 6.64
C LYS A 92 6.69 -22.36 5.81
N ALA A 93 6.74 -22.93 4.62
CA ALA A 93 5.55 -23.24 3.85
C ALA A 93 4.73 -24.36 4.54
N PRO A 94 3.44 -24.55 4.18
CA PRO A 94 2.60 -25.59 4.80
C PRO A 94 3.15 -27.01 4.69
N ASN A 95 3.97 -27.29 3.67
CA ASN A 95 4.64 -28.58 3.49
C ASN A 95 5.99 -28.69 4.24
N GLY A 96 6.34 -27.71 5.08
CA GLY A 96 7.55 -27.65 5.90
C GLY A 96 8.82 -27.19 5.18
N GLU A 97 8.75 -26.94 3.87
CA GLU A 97 9.87 -26.37 3.12
C GLU A 97 10.15 -24.94 3.60
N GLU A 98 11.42 -24.58 3.67
CA GLU A 98 11.79 -23.21 3.99
C GLU A 98 11.78 -22.35 2.73
N ILE A 99 10.99 -21.29 2.75
CA ILE A 99 10.81 -20.37 1.63
C ILE A 99 11.19 -18.96 2.05
N VAL A 100 11.49 -18.13 1.06
CA VAL A 100 11.69 -16.68 1.19
C VAL A 100 10.56 -16.00 0.44
N ALA A 101 9.78 -15.21 1.17
CA ALA A 101 8.69 -14.41 0.63
C ALA A 101 9.00 -12.91 0.76
N PRO A 102 8.52 -12.06 -0.15
CA PRO A 102 8.58 -10.61 0.03
C PRO A 102 7.74 -10.21 1.26
N ASN A 103 8.04 -9.06 1.84
CA ASN A 103 7.31 -8.56 3.01
C ASN A 103 6.94 -7.07 2.82
N CYS A 104 6.25 -6.48 3.79
CA CYS A 104 5.70 -5.13 3.65
C CYS A 104 6.81 -4.06 3.55
N LEU A 105 8.00 -4.36 4.09
CA LEU A 105 9.14 -3.45 4.10
C LEU A 105 9.81 -3.31 2.73
N GLN A 106 9.39 -4.09 1.72
CA GLN A 106 9.77 -3.83 0.34
C GLN A 106 9.29 -2.44 -0.14
N CYS A 107 8.10 -2.04 0.30
CA CYS A 107 7.48 -0.76 -0.05
C CYS A 107 7.54 0.23 1.12
N HIS A 108 7.37 -0.23 2.36
CA HIS A 108 7.19 0.62 3.54
C HIS A 108 8.44 0.83 4.39
N ALA A 109 9.63 0.60 3.83
CA ALA A 109 10.88 1.00 4.45
C ALA A 109 11.91 1.42 3.41
N GLN A 110 12.83 2.27 3.80
CA GLN A 110 13.94 2.69 2.96
C GLN A 110 15.23 2.77 3.76
N VAL A 111 16.33 2.32 3.17
CA VAL A 111 17.66 2.61 3.68
C VAL A 111 18.06 4.00 3.22
N PHE A 112 18.23 4.91 4.18
CA PHE A 112 18.64 6.29 3.93
C PHE A 112 19.84 6.63 4.82
N GLU A 113 20.90 7.17 4.22
CA GLU A 113 22.18 7.45 4.92
C GLU A 113 22.70 6.25 5.75
N GLY A 114 22.63 5.04 5.17
CA GLY A 114 23.12 3.81 5.80
C GLY A 114 22.27 3.29 6.96
N LYS A 115 21.04 3.80 7.16
CA LYS A 115 20.11 3.33 8.18
C LYS A 115 18.78 2.94 7.57
N LEU A 116 18.24 1.81 7.99
CA LEU A 116 16.86 1.44 7.65
C LEU A 116 15.88 2.32 8.43
N ILE A 117 14.99 2.99 7.70
CA ILE A 117 13.89 3.78 8.27
C ILE A 117 12.59 3.04 7.97
N VAL A 118 12.07 2.32 8.96
CA VAL A 118 10.77 1.65 8.87
C VAL A 118 9.65 2.69 8.89
N GLY A 119 8.71 2.56 7.97
CA GLY A 119 7.59 3.49 7.78
C GLY A 119 7.89 4.65 6.84
N LEU A 120 9.12 4.79 6.33
CA LEU A 120 9.44 5.66 5.20
C LEU A 120 9.16 4.90 3.91
N GLY A 121 8.26 5.44 3.08
CA GLY A 121 7.97 4.88 1.76
C GLY A 121 9.22 4.76 0.88
N ASN A 122 9.37 3.63 0.19
CA ASN A 122 10.53 3.33 -0.63
C ASN A 122 10.45 4.02 -2.00
N SER A 123 11.06 5.21 -2.09
CA SER A 123 11.18 5.98 -3.32
C SER A 123 12.35 5.56 -4.23
N LEU A 124 13.02 4.44 -3.90
CA LEU A 124 14.10 3.85 -4.71
C LEU A 124 13.69 2.54 -5.38
N SER A 125 12.41 2.17 -5.28
CA SER A 125 11.87 0.96 -5.88
C SER A 125 11.94 1.01 -7.42
N ASP A 126 12.23 -0.14 -8.04
CA ASP A 126 12.45 -0.26 -9.49
C ASP A 126 11.48 -1.29 -10.08
N TYR A 127 10.37 -0.78 -10.59
CA TYR A 127 9.37 -1.55 -11.32
C TYR A 127 9.48 -1.37 -12.84
N THR A 128 10.63 -0.95 -13.38
CA THR A 128 10.79 -0.78 -14.85
C THR A 128 11.16 -2.09 -15.55
N VAL A 129 11.16 -3.21 -14.83
CA VAL A 129 11.64 -4.51 -15.32
C VAL A 129 10.57 -5.57 -15.11
N ASN A 130 10.12 -6.19 -16.20
CA ASN A 130 9.22 -7.33 -16.15
C ASN A 130 9.90 -8.55 -15.50
N ARG A 131 9.23 -9.16 -14.51
CA ARG A 131 9.73 -10.32 -13.75
C ARG A 131 9.13 -11.66 -14.18
N GLU A 132 8.25 -11.68 -15.18
CA GLU A 132 7.60 -12.89 -15.70
C GLU A 132 8.63 -13.96 -16.11
N ASN A 133 9.64 -13.60 -16.89
CA ASN A 133 10.69 -14.53 -17.33
C ASN A 133 11.47 -15.15 -16.16
N THR A 134 11.64 -14.40 -15.06
CA THR A 134 12.29 -14.91 -13.86
C THR A 134 11.41 -15.97 -13.18
N ALA A 135 10.09 -15.73 -13.10
CA ALA A 135 9.15 -16.69 -12.56
C ALA A 135 9.02 -17.95 -13.43
N LEU A 136 8.97 -17.81 -14.76
CA LEU A 136 8.95 -18.93 -15.71
C LEU A 136 10.21 -19.80 -15.58
N PHE A 137 11.38 -19.17 -15.46
CA PHE A 137 12.63 -19.89 -15.23
C PHE A 137 12.62 -20.64 -13.90
N ALA A 138 12.22 -19.98 -12.81
CA ALA A 138 12.11 -20.59 -11.49
C ALA A 138 11.13 -21.77 -11.49
N GLU A 139 9.98 -21.64 -12.15
CA GLU A 139 9.00 -22.71 -12.32
C GLU A 139 9.61 -23.94 -12.99
N LYS A 140 10.26 -23.74 -14.15
CA LYS A 140 10.89 -24.82 -14.92
C LYS A 140 12.01 -25.49 -14.12
N PHE A 141 12.84 -24.70 -13.44
CA PHE A 141 13.91 -25.21 -12.60
C PHE A 141 13.35 -26.09 -11.47
N LEU A 142 12.35 -25.60 -10.73
CA LEU A 142 11.77 -26.31 -9.60
C LEU A 142 11.01 -27.58 -10.02
N LYS A 143 10.29 -27.56 -11.15
CA LYS A 143 9.60 -28.74 -11.69
C LYS A 143 10.55 -29.86 -12.12
N ASN A 144 11.79 -29.52 -12.46
CA ASN A 144 12.82 -30.50 -12.85
C ASN A 144 13.57 -31.10 -11.65
N LEU A 145 13.32 -30.62 -10.42
CA LEU A 145 13.90 -31.20 -9.22
C LEU A 145 13.24 -32.56 -8.91
N THR A 146 14.05 -33.52 -8.47
CA THR A 146 13.62 -34.88 -8.16
C THR A 146 13.90 -35.26 -6.71
N GLY A 147 13.36 -36.39 -6.27
CA GLY A 147 13.52 -36.89 -4.89
C GLY A 147 12.93 -35.93 -3.84
N GLU A 148 13.62 -35.77 -2.71
CA GLU A 148 13.16 -34.88 -1.63
C GLU A 148 13.03 -33.41 -2.04
N ASN A 149 13.72 -32.99 -3.10
CA ASN A 149 13.66 -31.62 -3.60
C ASN A 149 12.39 -31.33 -4.43
N ALA A 150 11.63 -32.33 -4.85
CA ALA A 150 10.43 -32.14 -5.67
C ALA A 150 9.34 -31.31 -4.93
N LYS A 151 9.27 -31.43 -3.59
CA LYS A 151 8.32 -30.66 -2.76
C LYS A 151 8.56 -29.14 -2.77
N LYS A 152 9.74 -28.69 -3.22
CA LYS A 152 10.09 -27.26 -3.32
C LYS A 152 9.22 -26.54 -4.33
N TYR A 153 8.78 -27.23 -5.38
CA TYR A 153 7.83 -26.65 -6.33
C TYR A 153 6.48 -26.36 -5.67
N GLU A 154 5.92 -27.33 -4.92
CA GLU A 154 4.63 -27.13 -4.24
C GLU A 154 4.67 -25.96 -3.24
N ALA A 155 5.79 -25.78 -2.53
CA ALA A 155 5.98 -24.65 -1.62
C ALA A 155 6.01 -23.28 -2.34
N ALA A 156 6.46 -23.25 -3.59
CA ALA A 156 6.60 -22.03 -4.40
C ALA A 156 5.46 -21.78 -5.38
N LYS A 157 4.59 -22.78 -5.58
CA LYS A 157 3.62 -22.83 -6.68
C LYS A 157 2.67 -21.64 -6.69
N SER A 158 2.05 -21.31 -5.56
CA SER A 158 1.10 -20.19 -5.47
C SER A 158 1.81 -18.86 -5.80
N PHE A 159 2.98 -18.62 -5.18
CA PHE A 159 3.79 -17.44 -5.47
C PHE A 159 4.18 -17.33 -6.94
N ILE A 160 4.72 -18.39 -7.55
CA ILE A 160 5.14 -18.40 -8.96
C ILE A 160 3.96 -18.17 -9.90
N ASN A 161 2.82 -18.81 -9.64
CA ASN A 161 1.62 -18.65 -10.44
C ASN A 161 1.13 -17.20 -10.41
N SER A 162 1.03 -16.60 -9.22
CA SER A 162 0.61 -15.21 -9.10
C SER A 162 1.58 -14.26 -9.80
N ILE A 163 2.91 -14.42 -9.62
CA ILE A 163 3.90 -13.57 -10.29
C ILE A 163 3.81 -13.66 -11.81
N LYS A 164 3.62 -14.86 -12.38
CA LYS A 164 3.49 -15.03 -13.84
C LYS A 164 2.30 -14.25 -14.41
N ILE A 165 1.20 -14.16 -13.66
CA ILE A 165 -0.02 -13.48 -14.10
C ILE A 165 0.09 -11.97 -13.94
N ILE A 166 0.65 -11.50 -12.81
CA ILE A 166 0.63 -10.06 -12.48
C ILE A 166 1.85 -9.30 -13.01
N ALA A 167 3.03 -9.92 -13.09
CA ALA A 167 4.28 -9.23 -13.46
C ALA A 167 4.26 -8.53 -14.83
N PRO A 168 3.59 -9.06 -15.88
CA PRO A 168 3.50 -8.38 -17.17
C PRO A 168 2.78 -7.03 -17.11
N GLN A 169 1.92 -6.83 -16.13
CA GLN A 169 1.12 -5.62 -15.96
C GLN A 169 1.70 -4.67 -14.90
N LEU A 170 2.61 -5.16 -14.04
CA LEU A 170 3.25 -4.37 -12.98
C LEU A 170 4.58 -3.77 -13.44
N ILE A 171 4.52 -2.92 -14.46
CA ILE A 171 5.67 -2.26 -15.06
C ILE A 171 5.44 -0.74 -15.12
N THR A 172 6.46 0.03 -14.79
CA THR A 172 6.45 1.51 -14.87
C THR A 172 7.51 2.00 -15.86
N SER A 173 7.32 3.21 -16.36
CA SER A 173 8.30 3.89 -17.21
C SER A 173 9.43 4.57 -16.41
N THR A 174 9.28 4.69 -15.09
CA THR A 174 10.18 5.41 -14.19
C THR A 174 10.42 4.64 -12.89
N LYS A 175 11.51 4.98 -12.18
CA LYS A 175 11.80 4.43 -10.85
C LYS A 175 11.23 5.33 -9.76
N GLY A 176 10.97 4.75 -8.59
CA GLY A 176 10.64 5.46 -7.37
C GLY A 176 9.15 5.62 -7.07
N VAL A 177 8.29 5.21 -8.00
CA VAL A 177 6.84 5.09 -7.80
C VAL A 177 6.46 3.63 -7.57
N ASN A 178 5.36 3.39 -6.88
CA ASN A 178 4.94 2.06 -6.45
C ASN A 178 3.64 1.61 -7.15
N LEU A 179 3.53 0.31 -7.43
CA LEU A 179 2.37 -0.29 -8.09
C LEU A 179 1.51 -1.15 -7.15
N ALA A 180 1.57 -0.94 -5.82
CA ALA A 180 0.81 -1.74 -4.85
C ALA A 180 -0.70 -1.71 -5.08
N ASP A 181 -1.27 -0.55 -5.43
CA ASP A 181 -2.70 -0.43 -5.70
C ASP A 181 -3.11 -1.27 -6.92
N GLY A 182 -2.29 -1.23 -7.98
CA GLY A 182 -2.42 -2.09 -9.15
C GLY A 182 -2.23 -3.56 -8.86
N LEU A 183 -1.22 -3.90 -8.06
CA LEU A 183 -0.98 -5.27 -7.59
C LEU A 183 -2.22 -5.81 -6.87
N ALA A 184 -2.80 -5.03 -5.96
CA ALA A 184 -4.03 -5.41 -5.27
C ALA A 184 -5.17 -5.65 -6.26
N PHE A 185 -5.36 -4.75 -7.24
CA PHE A 185 -6.37 -4.92 -8.29
C PHE A 185 -6.19 -6.25 -9.05
N LEU A 186 -4.97 -6.54 -9.51
CA LEU A 186 -4.65 -7.77 -10.23
C LEU A 186 -4.83 -9.03 -9.37
N LEU A 187 -4.55 -8.95 -8.07
CA LEU A 187 -4.74 -10.09 -7.19
C LEU A 187 -6.22 -10.36 -6.95
N VAL A 188 -7.02 -9.33 -6.65
CA VAL A 188 -8.47 -9.55 -6.40
C VAL A 188 -9.20 -9.97 -7.66
N SER A 189 -8.74 -9.55 -8.84
CA SER A 189 -9.34 -9.96 -10.11
C SER A 189 -9.16 -11.45 -10.39
N HIS A 190 -8.30 -12.14 -9.65
CA HIS A 190 -8.09 -13.59 -9.71
C HIS A 190 -8.56 -14.30 -8.43
N ARG A 191 -9.34 -13.65 -7.56
CA ARG A 191 -9.77 -14.22 -6.29
C ARG A 191 -11.28 -14.14 -6.12
N ASP A 192 -11.88 -15.27 -5.79
CA ASP A 192 -13.28 -15.27 -5.34
C ASP A 192 -13.39 -14.43 -4.05
N PRO A 193 -14.32 -13.44 -3.97
CA PRO A 193 -14.40 -12.54 -2.83
C PRO A 193 -14.72 -13.25 -1.51
N SER A 194 -15.48 -14.35 -1.56
CA SER A 194 -15.98 -15.03 -0.36
C SER A 194 -15.04 -16.12 0.15
N THR A 195 -14.33 -16.80 -0.75
CA THR A 195 -13.48 -17.96 -0.44
C THR A 195 -11.99 -17.67 -0.58
N LEU A 196 -11.61 -16.59 -1.28
CA LEU A 196 -10.23 -16.24 -1.64
C LEU A 196 -9.53 -17.29 -2.51
N ILE A 197 -10.26 -18.24 -3.08
CA ILE A 197 -9.71 -19.25 -3.98
C ILE A 197 -9.24 -18.57 -5.28
N TRP A 198 -8.07 -18.96 -5.76
CA TRP A 198 -7.49 -18.45 -7.00
C TRP A 198 -8.27 -18.95 -8.23
N SER A 199 -8.51 -18.05 -9.19
CA SER A 199 -9.03 -18.35 -10.51
C SER A 199 -7.96 -18.08 -11.56
N ASP A 200 -7.71 -19.03 -12.47
CA ASP A 200 -6.82 -18.80 -13.61
C ASP A 200 -7.44 -17.84 -14.65
N GLN A 201 -8.77 -17.67 -14.59
CA GLN A 201 -9.48 -16.66 -15.36
C GLN A 201 -9.63 -15.37 -14.56
N ASN A 202 -9.57 -14.26 -15.26
CA ASN A 202 -9.85 -12.97 -14.68
C ASN A 202 -11.37 -12.81 -14.42
N LEU A 203 -11.72 -12.41 -13.20
CA LEU A 203 -13.06 -12.24 -12.68
C LEU A 203 -13.57 -10.78 -12.76
N MET A 204 -12.71 -9.84 -13.16
CA MET A 204 -13.05 -8.42 -13.30
C MET A 204 -12.60 -7.86 -14.63
N GLN A 205 -13.23 -6.79 -15.09
CA GLN A 205 -12.70 -6.09 -16.26
C GLN A 205 -11.38 -5.38 -15.91
N MET A 206 -10.31 -5.69 -16.64
CA MET A 206 -9.02 -5.01 -16.46
C MET A 206 -9.11 -3.53 -16.84
N PRO A 207 -8.49 -2.62 -16.06
CA PRO A 207 -8.31 -1.25 -16.48
C PRO A 207 -7.37 -1.20 -17.68
N ASN A 208 -7.49 -0.13 -18.48
CA ASN A 208 -6.58 0.09 -19.60
C ASN A 208 -5.14 0.38 -19.15
N GLU A 209 -4.99 0.93 -17.93
CA GLU A 209 -3.71 1.29 -17.35
C GLU A 209 -3.73 1.13 -15.83
N ILE A 210 -2.59 0.74 -15.27
CA ILE A 210 -2.36 0.67 -13.84
C ILE A 210 -1.57 1.90 -13.43
N MET A 211 -2.15 2.73 -12.57
CA MET A 211 -1.49 3.96 -12.13
C MET A 211 -0.59 3.69 -10.93
N PRO A 212 0.67 4.15 -10.96
CA PRO A 212 1.53 4.06 -9.79
C PRO A 212 1.24 5.20 -8.81
N THR A 213 1.67 5.03 -7.56
CA THR A 213 1.55 6.03 -6.51
C THR A 213 2.73 5.95 -5.54
N ASP A 214 2.97 7.01 -4.78
CA ASP A 214 3.97 6.99 -3.71
C ASP A 214 3.51 6.08 -2.56
N VAL A 215 4.45 5.55 -1.78
CA VAL A 215 4.09 4.77 -0.59
C VAL A 215 3.83 5.72 0.59
N PRO A 216 2.63 5.74 1.21
CA PRO A 216 2.35 6.63 2.33
C PRO A 216 3.26 6.36 3.52
N ALA A 217 3.68 7.42 4.20
CA ALA A 217 4.47 7.30 5.42
C ALA A 217 3.62 6.72 6.57
N TRP A 218 4.03 5.57 7.10
CA TRP A 218 3.26 4.83 8.10
C TRP A 218 3.03 5.59 9.40
N TRP A 219 3.97 6.46 9.80
CA TRP A 219 3.81 7.28 11.01
C TRP A 219 2.64 8.28 10.93
N LEU A 220 2.05 8.49 9.74
CA LEU A 220 0.84 9.29 9.57
C LEU A 220 -0.45 8.49 9.80
N LEU A 221 -0.42 7.16 9.69
CA LEU A 221 -1.64 6.33 9.73
C LEU A 221 -2.45 6.55 11.00
N LYS A 222 -1.80 6.71 12.15
CA LYS A 222 -2.44 6.99 13.46
C LYS A 222 -3.30 8.25 13.50
N LYS A 223 -3.19 9.13 12.49
CA LYS A 223 -3.95 10.37 12.36
C LYS A 223 -5.07 10.28 11.31
N LYS A 224 -5.07 9.23 10.48
CA LYS A 224 -5.93 9.09 9.30
C LYS A 224 -7.13 8.18 9.57
N ASN A 225 -8.26 8.52 8.95
CA ASN A 225 -9.50 7.73 8.95
C ASN A 225 -9.66 6.86 7.69
N ALA A 226 -8.72 6.97 6.74
CA ALA A 226 -8.58 6.13 5.55
C ALA A 226 -7.09 5.91 5.23
N MET A 227 -6.73 4.74 4.70
CA MET A 227 -5.32 4.41 4.45
C MET A 227 -4.71 5.12 3.25
N PHE A 228 -5.44 5.18 2.13
CA PHE A 228 -4.90 5.57 0.83
C PHE A 228 -5.18 7.04 0.51
N TYR A 229 -4.53 7.57 -0.55
CA TYR A 229 -4.61 9.00 -0.90
C TYR A 229 -6.00 9.42 -1.39
N ASN A 230 -6.72 8.53 -2.08
CA ASN A 230 -8.08 8.76 -2.57
C ASN A 230 -9.17 8.52 -1.49
N GLY A 231 -8.80 8.31 -0.23
CA GLY A 231 -9.74 8.03 0.86
C GLY A 231 -10.28 6.60 0.90
N PHE A 232 -9.71 5.69 0.11
CA PHE A 232 -9.95 4.25 0.18
C PHE A 232 -9.31 3.60 1.42
N GLY A 233 -9.69 2.36 1.73
CA GLY A 233 -9.18 1.63 2.90
C GLY A 233 -9.73 2.18 4.22
N ARG A 234 -11.06 2.35 4.28
CA ARG A 234 -11.84 2.66 5.50
C ARG A 234 -12.25 1.36 6.19
N GLY A 235 -12.84 1.43 7.39
CA GLY A 235 -13.26 0.24 8.13
C GLY A 235 -12.15 -0.34 9.01
N ASP A 236 -11.98 -1.66 9.01
CA ASP A 236 -11.00 -2.36 9.84
C ASP A 236 -9.60 -2.29 9.21
N PHE A 237 -8.72 -1.50 9.80
CA PHE A 237 -7.38 -1.30 9.25
C PHE A 237 -6.50 -2.53 9.39
N GLY A 238 -6.66 -3.34 10.45
CA GLY A 238 -5.88 -4.56 10.61
C GLY A 238 -6.15 -5.52 9.46
N ARG A 239 -7.43 -5.72 9.13
CA ARG A 239 -7.85 -6.58 8.04
C ARG A 239 -7.45 -6.01 6.67
N PHE A 240 -7.58 -4.71 6.48
CA PHE A 240 -7.15 -4.11 5.20
C PHE A 240 -5.63 -4.24 4.98
N LEU A 241 -4.82 -4.03 6.02
CA LEU A 241 -3.36 -4.13 5.94
C LEU A 241 -2.87 -5.51 5.48
N MET A 242 -3.62 -6.58 5.77
CA MET A 242 -3.25 -7.92 5.32
C MET A 242 -3.57 -8.20 3.86
N ALA A 243 -4.05 -7.23 3.07
CA ALA A 243 -4.34 -7.42 1.65
C ALA A 243 -3.13 -7.95 0.84
N SER A 244 -1.88 -7.72 1.30
CA SER A 244 -0.71 -8.36 0.70
C SER A 244 -0.77 -9.90 0.72
N ASN A 245 -1.46 -10.50 1.70
CA ASN A 245 -1.66 -11.95 1.81
C ASN A 245 -2.34 -12.54 0.57
N LEU A 246 -3.15 -11.74 -0.17
CA LEU A 246 -3.78 -12.14 -1.43
C LEU A 246 -2.79 -12.71 -2.46
N LEU A 247 -1.52 -12.32 -2.37
CA LEU A 247 -0.45 -12.80 -3.26
C LEU A 247 -0.28 -14.31 -3.19
N THR A 248 -0.50 -14.95 -2.03
CA THR A 248 -0.26 -16.39 -1.87
C THR A 248 -1.36 -17.15 -1.17
N VAL A 249 -2.32 -16.46 -0.56
CA VAL A 249 -3.42 -17.05 0.22
C VAL A 249 -4.05 -18.21 -0.54
N THR A 250 -4.35 -19.32 0.15
CA THR A 250 -5.07 -20.43 -0.48
C THR A 250 -6.58 -20.28 -0.33
N ASP A 251 -7.03 -19.87 0.85
CA ASP A 251 -8.43 -19.72 1.22
C ASP A 251 -8.60 -18.85 2.48
N THR A 252 -9.85 -18.71 2.94
CA THR A 252 -10.21 -17.94 4.13
C THR A 252 -9.71 -18.52 5.47
N THR A 253 -9.28 -19.78 5.52
CA THR A 253 -8.68 -20.37 6.73
C THR A 253 -7.31 -19.75 6.97
N GLU A 254 -6.48 -19.68 5.94
CA GLU A 254 -5.19 -18.96 6.01
C GLU A 254 -5.43 -17.48 6.33
N ALA A 255 -6.37 -16.83 5.64
CA ALA A 255 -6.64 -15.42 5.87
C ALA A 255 -7.05 -15.14 7.33
N LYS A 256 -7.89 -15.99 7.91
CA LYS A 256 -8.31 -15.89 9.31
C LYS A 256 -7.15 -16.05 10.29
N GLU A 257 -6.23 -16.97 10.03
CA GLU A 257 -5.03 -17.15 10.86
C GLU A 257 -4.17 -15.88 10.84
N VAL A 258 -3.91 -15.36 9.65
CA VAL A 258 -3.11 -14.15 9.45
C VAL A 258 -3.77 -12.93 10.12
N ASP A 259 -5.09 -12.73 9.98
CA ASP A 259 -5.84 -11.63 10.62
C ASP A 259 -5.71 -11.60 12.15
N THR A 260 -5.48 -12.75 12.80
CA THR A 260 -5.28 -12.78 14.26
C THR A 260 -4.04 -12.00 14.70
N HIS A 261 -3.08 -11.76 13.80
CA HIS A 261 -1.83 -11.05 14.06
C HIS A 261 -1.83 -9.60 13.56
N PHE A 262 -2.71 -9.23 12.62
CA PHE A 262 -2.59 -7.95 11.94
C PHE A 262 -3.03 -6.74 12.75
N ASN A 263 -3.81 -6.92 13.82
CA ASN A 263 -4.02 -5.83 14.78
C ASN A 263 -2.76 -5.50 15.59
N ASP A 264 -1.92 -6.50 15.86
CA ASP A 264 -0.62 -6.28 16.48
C ASP A 264 0.27 -5.49 15.51
N VAL A 265 0.28 -5.86 14.22
CA VAL A 265 1.00 -5.12 13.17
C VAL A 265 0.50 -3.68 13.05
N LEU A 266 -0.82 -3.45 13.04
CA LEU A 266 -1.42 -2.12 13.05
C LEU A 266 -1.00 -1.32 14.29
N ALA A 267 -0.98 -1.95 15.47
CA ALA A 267 -0.53 -1.31 16.71
C ALA A 267 0.95 -0.90 16.61
N TYR A 268 1.81 -1.75 16.02
CA TYR A 268 3.19 -1.38 15.73
C TYR A 268 3.28 -0.19 14.78
N ILE A 269 2.57 -0.22 13.65
CA ILE A 269 2.55 0.89 12.68
C ILE A 269 2.15 2.21 13.34
N ASN A 270 1.08 2.18 14.16
CA ASN A 270 0.60 3.36 14.89
C ASN A 270 1.58 3.86 15.96
N SER A 271 2.51 3.02 16.42
CA SER A 271 3.56 3.41 17.36
C SER A 271 4.73 4.16 16.70
N ILE A 272 4.90 4.02 15.37
CA ILE A 272 6.02 4.60 14.63
C ILE A 272 5.99 6.14 14.75
N GLN A 273 7.18 6.71 14.97
CA GLN A 273 7.41 8.15 14.97
C GLN A 273 8.29 8.53 13.77
N PRO A 274 8.03 9.68 13.12
CA PRO A 274 8.93 10.18 12.08
C PRO A 274 10.31 10.48 12.69
N PRO A 275 11.40 10.21 11.95
CA PRO A 275 12.73 10.62 12.39
C PRO A 275 12.83 12.14 12.47
N LYS A 276 13.62 12.67 13.41
CA LYS A 276 13.94 14.09 13.46
C LYS A 276 14.82 14.47 12.26
N PHE A 277 14.63 15.67 11.74
CA PHE A 277 15.53 16.22 10.72
C PHE A 277 16.97 16.30 11.27
N PRO A 278 17.97 15.71 10.60
CA PRO A 278 19.29 15.50 11.21
C PRO A 278 20.23 16.71 11.11
N LYS A 279 19.86 17.75 10.35
CA LYS A 279 20.71 18.94 10.11
C LYS A 279 20.24 20.14 10.92
N ALA A 280 21.09 21.16 11.00
CA ALA A 280 20.74 22.42 11.66
C ALA A 280 19.53 23.09 10.98
N ILE A 281 18.65 23.67 11.80
CA ILE A 281 17.45 24.40 11.37
C ILE A 281 17.65 25.88 11.70
N ASN A 282 17.39 26.77 10.74
CA ASN A 282 17.30 28.20 11.03
C ASN A 282 15.99 28.48 11.78
N THR A 283 16.07 28.61 13.10
CA THR A 283 14.90 28.79 13.96
C THR A 283 14.12 30.06 13.64
N ALA A 284 14.78 31.16 13.27
CA ALA A 284 14.10 32.41 12.94
C ALA A 284 13.22 32.25 11.69
N MET A 285 13.73 31.55 10.66
CA MET A 285 12.95 31.23 9.47
C MET A 285 11.84 30.21 9.75
N ALA A 286 12.09 29.21 10.60
CA ALA A 286 11.06 28.24 10.98
C ALA A 286 9.87 28.89 11.70
N VAL A 287 10.12 29.89 12.55
CA VAL A 287 9.06 30.69 13.20
C VAL A 287 8.23 31.47 12.18
N GLN A 288 8.88 32.09 11.19
CA GLN A 288 8.16 32.76 10.09
C GLN A 288 7.33 31.77 9.26
N GLY A 289 7.92 30.61 8.95
CA GLY A 289 7.24 29.52 8.24
C GLY A 289 6.01 29.00 8.98
N LYS A 290 6.05 28.95 10.31
CA LYS A 290 4.88 28.60 11.14
C LYS A 290 3.70 29.54 10.89
N THR A 291 3.94 30.85 10.83
CA THR A 291 2.87 31.83 10.55
C THR A 291 2.25 31.61 9.17
N ILE A 292 3.08 31.35 8.15
CA ILE A 292 2.60 31.05 6.79
C ILE A 292 1.80 29.75 6.77
N PHE A 293 2.30 28.71 7.42
CA PHE A 293 1.64 27.40 7.50
C PHE A 293 0.26 27.49 8.16
N THR A 294 0.16 28.19 9.31
CA THR A 294 -1.12 28.36 10.00
C THR A 294 -2.12 29.17 9.19
N ALA A 295 -1.66 30.16 8.41
CA ALA A 295 -2.56 30.97 7.60
C ALA A 295 -3.06 30.25 6.33
N ASN A 296 -2.25 29.38 5.72
CA ASN A 296 -2.51 28.90 4.36
C ASN A 296 -2.59 27.37 4.22
N CYS A 297 -2.05 26.60 5.16
CA CYS A 297 -1.89 25.14 5.00
C CYS A 297 -2.73 24.33 5.99
N SER A 298 -2.93 24.85 7.21
CA SER A 298 -3.51 24.06 8.30
C SER A 298 -4.99 23.70 8.13
N SER A 299 -5.73 24.39 7.25
CA SER A 299 -7.13 24.04 6.95
C SER A 299 -7.26 22.63 6.37
N CYS A 300 -6.31 22.20 5.53
CA CYS A 300 -6.28 20.86 4.94
C CYS A 300 -5.32 19.92 5.68
N HIS A 301 -4.14 20.42 6.09
CA HIS A 301 -3.07 19.59 6.68
C HIS A 301 -3.07 19.51 8.20
N GLY A 302 -4.01 20.19 8.87
CA GLY A 302 -4.12 20.21 10.32
C GLY A 302 -3.13 21.13 11.02
N THR A 303 -3.09 21.02 12.34
CA THR A 303 -2.21 21.80 13.21
C THR A 303 -1.17 20.90 13.88
N TYR A 304 0.02 21.44 14.13
CA TYR A 304 1.14 20.71 14.76
C TYR A 304 1.58 21.40 16.05
N GLY A 305 2.09 20.63 17.01
CA GLY A 305 2.53 21.10 18.34
C GLY A 305 1.80 20.38 19.47
N ASP A 306 1.65 21.03 20.63
CA ASP A 306 1.04 20.43 21.82
C ASP A 306 -0.42 20.00 21.61
N LYS A 307 -1.14 20.72 20.73
CA LYS A 307 -2.52 20.40 20.31
C LYS A 307 -2.53 20.12 18.82
N GLU A 308 -2.16 18.88 18.48
CA GLU A 308 -2.16 18.41 17.11
C GLU A 308 -3.60 18.09 16.63
N THR A 309 -3.89 18.42 15.38
CA THR A 309 -5.14 18.05 14.70
C THR A 309 -4.83 17.48 13.31
N TYR A 310 -5.70 16.57 12.84
CA TYR A 310 -5.66 16.08 11.46
C TYR A 310 -7.09 16.11 10.89
N PRO A 311 -7.39 16.97 9.90
CA PRO A 311 -8.77 17.24 9.49
C PRO A 311 -9.52 16.04 8.91
N ASN A 312 -8.80 15.05 8.37
CA ASN A 312 -9.39 13.88 7.71
C ASN A 312 -10.36 14.27 6.58
N LEU A 313 -9.93 15.18 5.73
CA LEU A 313 -10.69 15.65 4.57
C LEU A 313 -10.23 14.94 3.29
N LEU A 314 -11.18 14.53 2.46
CA LEU A 314 -10.97 14.23 1.05
C LEU A 314 -11.18 15.53 0.27
N ILE A 315 -10.14 15.99 -0.42
CA ILE A 315 -10.18 17.27 -1.13
C ILE A 315 -10.61 17.02 -2.59
N PRO A 316 -11.67 17.68 -3.08
CA PRO A 316 -12.11 17.56 -4.47
C PRO A 316 -11.05 17.93 -5.49
N GLU A 317 -11.07 17.30 -6.66
CA GLU A 317 -10.12 17.53 -7.76
C GLU A 317 -10.08 18.99 -8.18
N SER A 318 -11.25 19.64 -8.23
CA SER A 318 -11.40 21.06 -8.55
C SER A 318 -10.60 22.00 -7.62
N ILE A 319 -10.33 21.56 -6.39
CA ILE A 319 -9.55 22.27 -5.38
C ILE A 319 -8.08 21.83 -5.37
N ILE A 320 -7.79 20.52 -5.30
CA ILE A 320 -6.42 20.01 -5.13
C ILE A 320 -5.60 20.04 -6.43
N GLN A 321 -6.26 19.88 -7.59
CA GLN A 321 -5.70 20.01 -8.93
C GLN A 321 -4.43 19.16 -9.21
N THR A 322 -4.24 18.09 -8.44
CA THR A 322 -3.24 17.07 -8.72
C THR A 322 -3.69 16.16 -9.85
N ASP A 323 -2.78 15.34 -10.36
CA ASP A 323 -3.10 14.33 -11.38
C ASP A 323 -4.30 13.46 -10.98
N SER A 324 -5.33 13.42 -11.82
CA SER A 324 -6.59 12.74 -11.55
C SER A 324 -6.55 11.24 -11.81
N SER A 325 -5.48 10.74 -12.45
CA SER A 325 -5.36 9.33 -12.82
C SER A 325 -5.45 8.41 -11.60
N LEU A 326 -4.87 8.80 -10.46
CA LEU A 326 -4.97 8.01 -9.23
C LEU A 326 -6.40 7.98 -8.67
N PHE A 327 -7.16 9.07 -8.85
CA PHE A 327 -8.56 9.15 -8.45
C PHE A 327 -9.47 8.35 -9.40
N THR A 328 -9.11 8.14 -10.67
CA THR A 328 -9.96 7.43 -11.63
C THR A 328 -9.55 5.97 -11.87
N SER A 329 -8.51 5.47 -11.21
CA SER A 329 -7.94 4.13 -11.44
C SER A 329 -7.87 3.27 -10.17
N ASN A 330 -7.44 2.01 -10.32
CA ASN A 330 -7.14 1.06 -9.25
C ASN A 330 -8.23 1.01 -8.15
N TYR A 331 -7.96 1.57 -6.97
CA TYR A 331 -8.84 1.58 -5.81
C TYR A 331 -10.09 2.43 -5.94
N SER A 332 -10.15 3.31 -6.93
CA SER A 332 -11.38 4.04 -7.26
C SER A 332 -12.25 3.31 -8.29
N ASN A 333 -11.81 2.16 -8.83
CA ASN A 333 -12.62 1.35 -9.72
C ASN A 333 -13.81 0.76 -8.93
N PRO A 334 -15.06 0.95 -9.37
CA PRO A 334 -16.23 0.42 -8.66
C PRO A 334 -16.17 -1.09 -8.40
N GLN A 335 -15.64 -1.89 -9.34
CA GLN A 335 -15.48 -3.34 -9.15
C GLN A 335 -14.53 -3.67 -7.99
N MET A 336 -13.50 -2.84 -7.78
CA MET A 336 -12.56 -2.99 -6.68
C MET A 336 -13.22 -2.70 -5.33
N VAL A 337 -13.97 -1.59 -5.28
CA VAL A 337 -14.71 -1.17 -4.09
C VAL A 337 -15.77 -2.22 -3.73
N ASP A 338 -16.53 -2.69 -4.72
CA ASP A 338 -17.56 -3.71 -4.53
C ASP A 338 -16.97 -5.05 -4.11
N TRP A 339 -15.83 -5.47 -4.69
CA TRP A 339 -15.17 -6.69 -4.27
C TRP A 339 -14.80 -6.61 -2.80
N PHE A 340 -14.09 -5.56 -2.36
CA PHE A 340 -13.70 -5.43 -0.95
C PHE A 340 -14.91 -5.41 -0.02
N ASN A 341 -15.93 -4.60 -0.32
CA ASN A 341 -17.13 -4.47 0.52
C ASN A 341 -17.95 -5.76 0.67
N ASN A 342 -17.86 -6.67 -0.32
CA ASN A 342 -18.59 -7.95 -0.32
C ASN A 342 -17.68 -9.17 -0.10
N SER A 343 -16.39 -8.94 0.11
CA SER A 343 -15.41 -10.00 0.31
C SER A 343 -15.28 -10.39 1.77
N TRP A 344 -14.36 -11.31 2.02
CA TRP A 344 -13.87 -11.63 3.35
C TRP A 344 -13.19 -10.43 4.07
N PHE A 345 -12.64 -9.47 3.32
CA PHE A 345 -11.88 -8.32 3.83
C PHE A 345 -12.71 -7.23 4.50
#